data_AF-A0A851A538-F1
#
_entry.id   AF-A0A851A538-F1
#
_cell.length_a   1.000
_cell.length_b   1.000
_cell.length_c   1.000
_cell.angle_alpha   90.00
_cell.angle_beta   90.00
_cell.angle_gamma   90.00
#
_symmetry.space_group_name_H-M   'P 1'
#
loop_
_entity.id
_entity.type
_entity.pdbx_description
1 polymer ?
#
loop_
_entity_poly.entity_id
_entity_poly.type
_entity_poly.pdbx_seq_one_letter_code
_entity_poly.pdbx_strand_id
1 'polypeptide(L)'
;TIPMKSLSCYNDYSSQVTCTWMEHSEANALIGMILYKRNNIIKKNKEMLCKRQTENDLYEAPDSYVHWVCLNATEYFGIGVYDTYSFKPNKLLQAELNVDLFQNGKD
;
A
#
# COMPACT_ATOMS: atom_id res chain seq x y z
N THR A 1 2.00 -10.77 -0.07
CA THR A 1 3.10 -9.79 0.04
C THR A 1 3.14 -9.24 1.46
N ILE A 2 4.27 -8.70 1.94
CA ILE A 2 4.37 -8.12 3.31
C ILE A 2 3.35 -6.99 3.56
N PRO A 3 3.11 -6.05 2.63
CA PRO A 3 2.12 -5.00 2.82
C PRO A 3 0.72 -5.53 3.15
N MET A 4 0.24 -6.52 2.40
CA MET A 4 -1.08 -7.10 2.64
C MET A 4 -1.16 -7.95 3.92
N LYS A 5 -0.08 -8.66 4.26
CA LYS A 5 -0.03 -9.49 5.48
C LYS A 5 0.05 -8.65 6.76
N SER A 6 0.68 -7.48 6.69
CA SER A 6 0.86 -6.57 7.82
C SER A 6 -0.23 -5.49 7.93
N LEU A 7 -1.10 -5.39 6.91
CA LEU A 7 -2.17 -4.40 6.91
C LEU A 7 -3.16 -4.67 8.05
N SER A 8 -3.26 -3.72 8.96
CA SER A 8 -4.26 -3.69 10.02
C SER A 8 -5.01 -2.37 9.94
N CYS A 9 -6.34 -2.42 9.96
CA CYS A 9 -7.17 -1.23 9.89
C CYS A 9 -8.21 -1.26 11.00
N TYR A 10 -8.36 -0.12 11.68
CA TYR A 10 -9.39 0.12 12.67
C TYR A 10 -10.04 1.47 12.39
N ASN A 11 -11.23 1.68 12.94
CA ASN A 11 -11.98 2.91 12.73
C ASN A 11 -12.65 3.35 14.02
N ASP A 12 -12.93 4.65 14.11
CA ASP A 12 -13.60 5.27 15.26
C ASP A 12 -15.14 5.25 15.14
N TYR A 13 -15.67 4.62 14.09
CA TYR A 13 -17.09 4.55 13.73
C TYR A 13 -17.81 5.92 13.63
N SER A 14 -17.04 7.01 13.48
CA SER A 14 -17.59 8.36 13.51
C SER A 14 -17.02 9.25 12.41
N SER A 15 -15.71 9.22 12.16
CA SER A 15 -15.05 10.18 11.28
C SER A 15 -13.85 9.63 10.51
N GLN A 16 -13.20 8.58 11.02
CA GLN A 16 -11.86 8.21 10.56
C GLN A 16 -11.64 6.70 10.54
N VAL A 17 -10.89 6.26 9.52
CA VAL A 17 -10.21 4.97 9.49
C VAL A 17 -8.70 5.20 9.60
N THR A 18 -8.06 4.43 10.47
CA THR A 18 -6.62 4.36 10.61
C THR A 18 -6.15 2.97 10.19
N CYS A 19 -5.17 2.93 9.30
CA CYS A 19 -4.51 1.70 8.90
C CYS A 19 -3.02 1.76 9.20
N THR A 20 -2.45 0.67 9.66
CA THR A 20 -1.01 0.46 9.73
C THR A 20 -0.59 -0.65 8.77
N TRP A 21 0.59 -0.53 8.19
CA TRP A 21 1.17 -1.60 7.36
C TRP A 21 2.69 -1.43 7.27
N MET A 22 3.36 -2.47 6.79
CA MET A 22 4.81 -2.52 6.68
C MET A 22 5.25 -2.99 5.29
N GLU A 23 6.48 -2.61 4.92
CA GLU A 23 7.20 -3.17 3.78
C GLU A 23 8.69 -3.21 4.03
N HIS A 24 9.43 -4.01 3.26
CA HIS A 24 10.88 -4.02 3.35
C HIS A 24 11.47 -2.70 2.86
N SER A 25 12.47 -2.18 3.57
CA SER A 25 13.19 -0.95 3.20
C SER A 25 13.78 -1.03 1.79
N GLU A 26 14.32 -2.20 1.40
CA GLU A 26 14.86 -2.43 0.05
C GLU A 26 13.77 -2.38 -1.03
N ALA A 27 12.60 -2.96 -0.77
CA ALA A 27 11.48 -2.95 -1.69
C ALA A 27 10.92 -1.53 -1.87
N ASN A 28 10.79 -0.77 -0.77
CA ASN A 28 10.36 0.62 -0.80
C ASN A 28 11.33 1.51 -1.60
N ALA A 29 12.65 1.29 -1.43
CA ALA A 29 13.68 2.03 -2.17
C ALA A 29 13.60 1.79 -3.69
N LEU A 30 13.25 0.57 -4.11
CA LEU A 30 13.04 0.26 -5.52
C LEU A 30 11.72 0.85 -6.05
N ILE A 31 10.63 0.58 -5.33
CA ILE A 31 9.28 1.01 -5.69
C ILE A 31 8.41 1.20 -4.44
N GLY A 32 7.96 2.44 -4.24
CA GLY A 32 7.01 2.74 -3.19
C GLY A 32 5.62 2.21 -3.51
N MET A 33 4.90 1.76 -2.48
CA MET A 33 3.52 1.33 -2.60
C MET A 33 2.57 2.38 -2.01
N ILE A 34 1.41 2.53 -2.62
CA ILE A 34 0.33 3.39 -2.17
C ILE A 34 -0.85 2.51 -1.75
N LEU A 35 -1.36 2.74 -0.54
CA LEU A 35 -2.56 2.08 -0.04
C LEU A 35 -3.82 2.80 -0.55
N TYR A 36 -4.73 2.04 -1.13
CA TYR A 36 -6.04 2.50 -1.57
C TYR A 36 -7.14 1.78 -0.81
N LYS A 37 -8.19 2.52 -0.47
CA LYS A 37 -9.42 2.05 0.13
C LYS A 37 -10.59 2.22 -0.84
N ARG A 38 -11.48 1.24 -0.92
CA ARG A 38 -12.74 1.32 -1.64
C ARG A 38 -13.84 0.73 -0.79
N ASN A 39 -15.00 1.39 -0.72
CA ASN A 39 -16.18 0.81 -0.10
C ASN A 39 -17.28 0.51 -1.12
N ASN A 40 -18.26 -0.29 -0.71
CA ASN A 40 -19.41 -0.67 -1.52
C ASN A 40 -20.40 0.48 -1.80
N ILE A 41 -20.29 1.61 -1.09
CA ILE A 41 -21.15 2.80 -1.25
C ILE A 41 -20.62 3.74 -2.34
N ILE A 42 -19.43 4.32 -2.12
CA ILE A 42 -18.76 5.26 -3.02
C ILE A 42 -18.23 4.55 -4.27
N LYS A 43 -17.84 3.27 -4.14
CA LYS A 43 -17.29 2.42 -5.23
C LYS A 43 -16.08 3.01 -5.97
N LYS A 44 -15.46 4.07 -5.45
CA LYS A 44 -14.22 4.68 -5.95
C LYS A 44 -13.04 4.23 -5.11
N ASN A 45 -11.91 3.96 -5.75
CA ASN A 45 -10.64 3.79 -5.06
C ASN A 45 -10.18 5.17 -4.57
N LYS A 46 -10.07 5.34 -3.26
CA LYS A 46 -9.50 6.51 -2.61
C LYS A 46 -8.12 6.15 -2.10
N GLU A 47 -7.14 6.99 -2.42
CA GLU A 47 -5.81 6.91 -1.82
C GLU A 47 -5.92 7.21 -0.31
N MET A 48 -5.17 6.45 0.49
CA MET A 48 -5.03 6.68 1.92
C MET A 48 -3.86 7.64 2.18
N LEU A 49 -4.02 8.57 3.12
CA LEU A 49 -2.97 9.51 3.47
C LEU A 49 -1.98 8.86 4.43
N CYS A 50 -0.89 8.33 3.89
CA CYS A 50 0.12 7.59 4.64
C CYS A 50 1.32 8.46 5.02
N LYS A 51 1.82 8.28 6.24
CA LYS A 51 3.09 8.83 6.71
C LYS A 51 3.95 7.71 7.28
N ARG A 52 5.26 7.79 7.02
CA ARG A 52 6.22 6.89 7.62
C ARG A 52 6.23 7.14 9.13
N GLN A 53 6.10 6.07 9.91
CA GLN A 53 6.29 6.13 11.35
C GLN A 53 7.79 6.27 11.63
N THR A 54 8.18 7.28 12.41
CA THR A 54 9.57 7.53 12.78
C THR A 54 9.94 6.76 14.07
N GLU A 55 11.21 6.36 14.19
CA GLU A 55 11.77 5.53 15.29
C GLU A 55 11.40 5.97 16.72
N ASN A 56 11.08 7.25 16.94
CA ASN A 56 10.70 7.75 18.26
C ASN A 56 9.37 7.16 18.80
N ASP A 57 8.59 6.46 17.98
CA ASP A 57 7.26 5.97 18.37
C ASP A 57 7.20 4.46 18.69
N LEU A 58 8.22 3.64 18.39
CA LEU A 58 8.25 2.20 18.69
C LEU A 58 9.69 1.64 18.84
N TYR A 59 9.94 0.85 19.88
CA TYR A 59 11.24 0.23 20.22
C TYR A 59 11.56 -1.10 19.48
N GLU A 60 10.71 -1.58 18.56
CA GLU A 60 10.73 -3.00 18.17
C GLU A 60 10.73 -3.27 16.66
N ALA A 61 10.79 -2.25 15.81
CA ALA A 61 10.92 -2.45 14.37
C ALA A 61 12.39 -2.70 14.00
N PRO A 62 12.77 -3.85 13.41
CA PRO A 62 14.08 -3.98 12.81
C PRO A 62 14.22 -2.96 11.67
N ASP A 63 15.38 -2.33 11.53
CA ASP A 63 15.70 -1.33 10.47
C ASP A 63 15.38 -1.79 9.03
N SER A 64 15.15 -3.10 8.85
CA SER A 64 14.79 -3.73 7.58
C SER A 64 13.34 -3.47 7.12
N TYR A 65 12.48 -2.86 7.96
CA TYR A 65 11.09 -2.56 7.60
C TYR A 65 10.72 -1.08 7.76
N VAL A 66 10.01 -0.56 6.76
CA VAL A 66 9.34 0.73 6.80
C VAL A 66 7.93 0.53 7.36
N HIS A 67 7.60 1.29 8.40
CA HIS A 67 6.28 1.29 9.03
C HIS A 67 5.48 2.49 8.55
N TRP A 68 4.23 2.26 8.21
CA TRP A 68 3.33 3.28 7.69
C TRP A 68 2.09 3.40 8.56
N VAL A 69 1.70 4.64 8.86
CA VAL A 69 0.40 4.98 9.45
C VAL A 69 -0.39 5.78 8.44
N CYS A 70 -1.58 5.32 8.11
CA CYS A 70 -2.43 5.87 7.07
C CYS A 70 -3.78 6.28 7.62
N LEU A 71 -4.25 7.46 7.22
CA LEU A 71 -5.52 8.02 7.65
C LEU A 71 -6.45 8.26 6.46
N ASN A 72 -7.75 8.07 6.69
CA ASN A 72 -8.79 8.44 5.74
C ASN A 72 -10.04 8.91 6.47
N ALA A 73 -10.44 10.15 6.22
CA ALA A 73 -11.72 10.67 6.67
C ALA A 73 -12.85 10.06 5.81
N THR A 74 -13.88 9.54 6.48
CA THR A 74 -15.04 8.93 5.83
C THR A 74 -16.26 9.14 6.70
N GLU A 75 -17.43 9.28 6.08
CA GLU A 75 -18.71 9.47 6.78
C GLU A 75 -19.57 8.19 6.74
N TYR A 76 -19.15 7.20 5.95
CA TYR A 76 -19.92 5.98 5.73
C TYR A 76 -19.45 4.86 6.66
N PHE A 77 -20.16 4.71 7.78
CA PHE A 77 -20.02 3.59 8.71
C PHE A 77 -21.34 2.83 8.82
N GLY A 78 -21.25 1.52 9.01
CA GLY A 78 -22.43 0.68 9.11
C GLY A 78 -22.06 -0.79 8.99
N ILE A 79 -22.87 -1.67 9.58
CA ILE A 79 -22.67 -3.13 9.54
C ILE A 79 -22.61 -3.65 8.09
N GLY A 80 -23.31 -3.00 7.16
CA GLY A 80 -23.31 -3.34 5.73
C GLY A 80 -22.25 -2.63 4.88
N VAL A 81 -21.33 -1.87 5.50
CA VAL A 81 -20.25 -1.19 4.79
C VAL A 81 -19.02 -2.06 4.78
N TYR A 82 -18.58 -2.45 3.58
CA TYR A 82 -17.40 -3.28 3.40
C TYR A 82 -16.31 -2.47 2.73
N ASP A 83 -15.17 -2.37 3.42
CA ASP A 83 -13.96 -1.76 2.91
C ASP A 83 -13.06 -2.81 2.28
N THR A 84 -12.65 -2.57 1.04
CA THR A 84 -11.62 -3.32 0.32
C THR A 84 -10.37 -2.47 0.22
N TYR A 85 -9.23 -3.07 0.56
CA TYR A 85 -7.93 -2.42 0.52
C TYR A 85 -7.06 -3.00 -0.59
N SER A 86 -6.27 -2.16 -1.23
CA SER A 86 -5.35 -2.58 -2.29
C SER A 86 -4.09 -1.74 -2.27
N PHE A 87 -2.98 -2.35 -2.68
CA PHE A 87 -1.71 -1.65 -2.84
C PHE A 87 -1.42 -1.49 -4.32
N LYS A 88 -1.02 -0.29 -4.73
CA LYS A 88 -0.55 -0.02 -6.09
C LYS A 88 0.82 0.64 -6.06
N PRO A 89 1.70 0.35 -7.01
CA PRO A 89 2.97 1.03 -7.10
C PRO A 89 2.78 2.54 -7.34
N ASN A 90 3.65 3.36 -6.77
CA ASN A 90 3.61 4.81 -6.90
C ASN A 90 4.09 5.33 -8.27
N LYS A 91 4.63 4.45 -9.11
CA LYS A 91 5.08 4.72 -10.48
C LYS A 91 4.78 3.51 -11.36
N LEU A 92 4.55 3.76 -12.65
CA LEU A 92 4.49 2.69 -13.64
C LEU A 92 5.89 2.11 -13.82
N LEU A 93 6.01 0.79 -13.69
CA LEU A 93 7.23 0.08 -14.09
C LEU A 93 7.15 -0.17 -15.58
N GLN A 94 7.91 0.60 -16.37
CA GLN A 94 8.22 0.20 -17.74
C GLN A 94 9.35 -0.83 -17.67
N ALA A 95 9.05 -2.06 -18.05
CA ALA A 95 10.08 -3.05 -18.34
C ALA A 95 10.40 -2.95 -19.82
N GLU A 96 11.61 -2.47 -20.15
CA GLU A 96 12.11 -2.54 -21.52
C GLU A 96 12.61 -3.96 -21.78
N LEU A 97 11.97 -4.66 -22.72
CA LEU A 97 12.43 -5.96 -23.19
C LEU A 97 13.32 -5.73 -24.41
N ASN A 98 14.65 -5.76 -24.20
CA ASN A 98 15.61 -5.75 -25.29
C ASN A 98 15.65 -7.15 -25.94
N VAL A 99 14.83 -7.35 -26.96
CA VAL A 99 14.84 -8.57 -27.78
C VAL A 99 15.84 -8.39 -28.92
N ASP A 100 16.90 -9.19 -28.94
CA ASP A 100 17.75 -9.32 -30.13
C ASP A 100 17.09 -10.29 -31.11
N LEU A 101 16.51 -9.74 -32.19
CA LEU A 101 15.72 -10.46 -33.17
C LEU A 101 16.56 -11.31 -34.15
N PHE A 102 17.90 -11.26 -34.08
CA PHE A 102 18.77 -11.84 -35.13
C PHE A 102 19.54 -13.11 -34.76
N GLN A 103 19.19 -13.81 -33.66
CA GLN A 103 19.91 -15.04 -33.30
C GLN A 103 19.49 -16.32 -34.06
N ASN A 104 18.46 -16.29 -34.91
CA ASN A 104 17.95 -17.48 -35.60
C ASN A 104 18.34 -17.53 -37.10
N GLY A 105 19.64 -17.39 -37.42
CA GLY A 105 20.10 -17.30 -38.81
C GLY A 105 21.46 -17.94 -39.11
N LYS A 106 21.87 -18.97 -38.35
CA LYS A 106 22.99 -19.83 -38.73
C LYS A 106 22.59 -21.29 -38.50
N ASP A 107 22.11 -21.92 -39.56
CA ASP A 107 22.41 -23.32 -39.94
C ASP A 107 22.13 -23.47 -41.44
#